data_AF-A0A7W1MX01-F1
#
_entry.id   AF-A0A7W1MX01-F1
#
_cell.length_a   1.000
_cell.length_b   1.000
_cell.length_c   1.000
_cell.angle_alpha   90.00
_cell.angle_beta   90.00
_cell.angle_gamma   90.00
#
_symmetry.space_group_name_H-M   'P 1'
#
loop_
_entity.id
_entity.type
_entity.pdbx_description
1 polymer ?
#
loop_
_entity_poly.entity_id
_entity_poly.type
_entity_poly.pdbx_seq_one_letter_code
_entity_poly.pdbx_strand_id
1 'polypeptide(L)'
;KERVTLERETFLNSLKRVSLLASDKSNSIKLNFTKNNIDITANTPEVGEAREALPVAYKGREFSIAFNPEFLMAPLRNLAEDEVFLDLIDEMSPGVIKIQSPFLYVLMPMRISS
;
A
#
# COMPACT_ATOMS: atom_id res chain seq x y z
N LYS A 1 -8.90 3.66 -13.82
CA LYS A 1 -7.46 3.75 -13.47
C LYS A 1 -7.33 4.90 -12.50
N GLU A 2 -6.85 4.62 -11.31
CA GLU A 2 -6.66 5.56 -10.22
C GLU A 2 -5.17 5.85 -10.07
N ARG A 3 -4.81 7.11 -9.80
CA ARG A 3 -3.46 7.50 -9.40
C ARG A 3 -3.55 8.17 -8.05
N VAL A 4 -2.73 7.72 -7.11
CA VAL A 4 -2.64 8.31 -5.77
C VAL A 4 -1.24 8.86 -5.57
N THR A 5 -1.13 10.15 -5.25
CA THR A 5 0.13 10.77 -4.84
C THR A 5 0.32 10.55 -3.35
N LEU A 6 1.50 10.07 -2.97
CA LEU A 6 1.86 9.71 -1.60
C LEU A 6 3.21 10.35 -1.26
N GLU A 7 3.33 10.88 -0.04
CA GLU A 7 4.63 11.21 0.52
C GLU A 7 5.34 9.90 0.89
N ARG A 8 6.55 9.71 0.33
CA ARG A 8 7.28 8.44 0.32
C ARG A 8 7.61 7.97 1.73
N GLU A 9 8.16 8.83 2.58
CA GLU A 9 8.59 8.47 3.92
C GLU A 9 7.41 8.14 4.83
N THR A 10 6.34 8.95 4.79
CA THR A 10 5.12 8.74 5.56
C THR A 10 4.49 7.41 5.17
N PHE A 11 4.39 7.12 3.87
CA PHE A 11 3.87 5.84 3.41
C PHE A 11 4.74 4.68 3.85
N LEU A 12 6.07 4.75 3.65
CA LEU A 12 7.01 3.73 4.09
C LEU A 12 6.94 3.47 5.60
N ASN A 13 6.89 4.53 6.40
CA ASN A 13 6.86 4.41 7.86
C ASN A 13 5.52 3.82 8.36
N SER A 14 4.41 4.15 7.70
CA SER A 14 3.10 3.54 7.99
C SER A 14 3.12 2.04 7.65
N LEU A 15 3.66 1.66 6.49
CA LEU A 15 3.83 0.26 6.11
C LEU A 15 4.71 -0.51 7.10
N LYS A 16 5.84 0.08 7.54
CA LYS A 16 6.73 -0.54 8.54
C LYS A 16 5.99 -0.80 9.85
N ARG A 17 5.28 0.21 10.39
CA ARG A 17 4.53 0.08 11.66
C ARG A 17 3.48 -1.02 11.58
N VAL A 18 2.67 -1.01 10.52
CA VAL A 18 1.60 -2.01 10.35
C VAL A 18 2.19 -3.40 10.10
N SER A 19 3.29 -3.51 9.35
CA SER A 19 3.95 -4.79 9.06
C SER A 19 4.68 -5.39 10.27
N LEU A 20 5.16 -4.59 11.22
CA LEU A 20 5.78 -5.09 12.46
C LEU A 20 4.83 -5.96 13.30
N LEU A 21 3.54 -5.67 13.20
CA LEU A 21 2.49 -6.43 13.89
C LEU A 21 1.99 -7.60 13.05
N ALA A 22 2.46 -7.77 11.80
CA ALA A 22 2.14 -8.90 10.95
C ALA A 22 2.99 -10.13 11.30
N SER A 23 2.34 -11.26 11.55
CA SER A 23 2.97 -12.56 11.81
C SER A 23 3.36 -13.23 10.49
N ASP A 24 4.48 -13.94 10.46
CA ASP A 24 5.09 -14.58 9.27
C ASP A 24 4.17 -15.46 8.40
N LYS A 25 3.01 -15.88 8.92
CA LYS A 25 2.05 -16.76 8.23
C LYS A 25 1.02 -16.01 7.36
N SER A 26 0.80 -14.71 7.60
CA SER A 26 -0.24 -13.91 6.91
C SER A 26 0.35 -12.54 6.51
N ASN A 27 1.36 -12.58 5.64
CA ASN A 27 2.14 -11.40 5.23
C ASN A 27 1.46 -10.60 4.12
N SER A 28 0.22 -10.15 4.32
CA SER A 28 -0.43 -9.23 3.38
C SER A 28 -0.81 -7.93 4.06
N ILE A 29 -0.50 -6.82 3.40
CA ILE A 29 -1.02 -5.49 3.75
C ILE A 29 -2.20 -5.20 2.84
N LYS A 30 -3.36 -4.94 3.44
CA LYS A 30 -4.54 -4.45 2.76
C LYS A 30 -4.54 -2.93 2.79
N LEU A 31 -4.64 -2.32 1.61
CA LEU A 31 -4.87 -0.90 1.41
C LEU A 31 -6.34 -0.71 1.07
N ASN A 32 -7.08 0.01 1.92
CA ASN A 32 -8.46 0.36 1.66
C ASN A 32 -8.57 1.85 1.35
N PHE A 33 -8.92 2.17 0.11
CA PHE A 33 -9.00 3.53 -0.40
C PHE A 33 -10.40 4.08 -0.17
N THR A 34 -10.48 5.22 0.52
CA THR A 34 -11.73 5.96 0.77
C THR A 34 -11.51 7.45 0.50
N LYS A 35 -12.57 8.25 0.47
CA LYS A 35 -12.44 9.69 0.20
C LYS A 35 -11.47 10.35 1.19
N ASN A 36 -10.40 10.93 0.64
CA ASN A 36 -9.31 11.59 1.34
C ASN A 36 -8.48 10.69 2.30
N ASN A 37 -8.55 9.36 2.20
CA ASN A 37 -7.88 8.48 3.15
C ASN A 37 -7.50 7.12 2.54
N ILE A 38 -6.42 6.53 3.06
CA ILE A 38 -6.08 5.12 2.88
C ILE A 38 -6.00 4.48 4.26
N ASP A 39 -6.80 3.46 4.52
CA ASP A 39 -6.59 2.59 5.68
C ASP A 39 -5.62 1.47 5.30
N ILE A 40 -4.50 1.40 6.02
CA ILE A 40 -3.48 0.38 5.87
C ILE A 40 -3.70 -0.64 6.98
N THR A 41 -3.92 -1.90 6.60
CA THR A 41 -4.29 -2.97 7.54
C THR A 41 -3.39 -4.19 7.36
N ALA A 42 -2.92 -4.77 8.46
CA ALA A 42 -2.34 -6.12 8.50
C ALA A 42 -3.16 -7.01 9.43
N ASN A 43 -3.47 -8.21 8.96
CA ASN A 43 -4.18 -9.21 9.75
C ASN A 43 -3.24 -10.31 10.23
N THR A 44 -3.30 -10.59 11.52
CA THR A 44 -2.65 -11.75 12.12
C THR A 44 -3.64 -12.61 12.88
N PRO A 45 -3.59 -13.94 12.74
CA PRO A 45 -4.44 -14.83 13.52
C PRO A 45 -4.19 -14.76 15.04
N GLU A 46 -2.95 -14.44 15.46
CA GLU A 46 -2.52 -14.54 16.86
C GLU A 46 -2.51 -13.19 17.61
N VAL A 47 -2.25 -12.07 16.92
CA VAL A 47 -2.07 -10.74 17.54
C VAL A 47 -3.24 -9.79 17.24
N GLY A 48 -4.09 -10.13 16.26
CA GLY A 48 -5.24 -9.32 15.83
C GLY A 48 -4.97 -8.48 14.58
N GLU A 49 -5.73 -7.40 14.42
CA GLU A 49 -5.68 -6.47 13.28
C GLU A 49 -4.86 -5.23 13.66
N ALA A 50 -3.80 -4.95 12.90
CA ALA A 50 -3.08 -3.69 12.96
C ALA A 50 -3.64 -2.76 11.88
N ARG A 51 -4.03 -1.54 12.28
CA ARG A 51 -4.63 -0.55 11.37
C ARG A 51 -3.98 0.81 11.55
N GLU A 52 -3.69 1.45 10.43
CA GLU A 52 -3.22 2.83 10.39
C GLU A 52 -3.94 3.60 9.28
N ALA A 53 -4.40 4.81 9.59
CA ALA A 53 -5.04 5.70 8.63
C ALA A 53 -4.00 6.68 8.05
N LEU A 54 -3.92 6.75 6.74
CA LEU A 54 -3.04 7.64 6.00
C LEU A 54 -3.87 8.68 5.22
N PRO A 55 -3.92 9.94 5.70
CA PRO A 55 -4.58 11.02 4.97
C PRO A 55 -3.92 11.27 3.61
N VAL A 56 -4.70 11.25 2.53
CA VAL A 56 -4.23 11.45 1.16
C VAL A 56 -5.26 12.22 0.35
N ALA A 57 -4.87 12.92 -0.72
CA ALA A 57 -5.81 13.59 -1.61
C ALA A 57 -6.48 12.61 -2.60
N TYR A 58 -7.21 11.60 -2.10
CA TYR A 58 -7.90 10.61 -2.92
C TYR A 58 -9.39 10.96 -3.14
N LYS A 59 -9.83 10.97 -4.40
CA LYS A 59 -11.22 11.30 -4.80
C LYS A 59 -11.83 10.25 -5.74
N GLY A 60 -11.16 9.13 -5.92
CA GLY A 60 -11.62 8.06 -6.79
C GLY A 60 -12.66 7.16 -6.13
N ARG A 61 -12.94 6.03 -6.77
CA ARG A 61 -13.86 5.01 -6.24
C ARG A 61 -13.29 4.35 -4.98
N GLU A 62 -14.15 3.95 -4.06
CA GLU A 62 -13.69 3.16 -2.90
C GLU A 62 -13.38 1.73 -3.35
N PHE A 63 -12.22 1.22 -2.94
CA PHE A 63 -11.84 -0.17 -3.20
C PHE A 63 -10.73 -0.61 -2.24
N SER A 64 -10.54 -1.92 -2.14
CA SER A 64 -9.49 -2.53 -1.34
C SER A 64 -8.58 -3.39 -2.21
N ILE A 65 -7.29 -3.40 -1.91
CA ILE A 65 -6.30 -4.25 -2.57
C ILE A 65 -5.26 -4.71 -1.57
N ALA A 66 -4.81 -5.95 -1.65
CA ALA A 66 -3.74 -6.45 -0.80
C ALA A 66 -2.45 -6.65 -1.59
N PHE A 67 -1.33 -6.36 -0.93
CA PHE A 67 0.01 -6.59 -1.45
C PHE A 67 0.88 -7.28 -0.41
N ASN A 68 1.95 -7.90 -0.88
CA ASN A 68 3.03 -8.31 0.00
C ASN A 68 3.75 -7.04 0.53
N PRO A 69 3.90 -6.88 1.86
CA PRO A 69 4.51 -5.71 2.49
C PRO A 69 5.95 -5.47 2.03
N GLU A 70 6.75 -6.54 1.89
CA GLU A 70 8.15 -6.42 1.51
C GLU A 70 8.29 -5.90 0.08
N PHE A 71 7.45 -6.38 -0.84
CA PHE A 71 7.44 -5.87 -2.21
C PHE A 71 6.91 -4.44 -2.29
N LEU A 72 5.93 -4.08 -1.46
CA LEU A 72 5.42 -2.72 -1.40
C LEU A 72 6.46 -1.73 -0.85
N MET A 73 7.24 -2.13 0.16
CA MET A 73 8.30 -1.31 0.77
C MET A 73 9.60 -1.27 -0.03
N ALA A 74 9.91 -2.30 -0.82
CA ALA A 74 11.17 -2.42 -1.56
C ALA A 74 11.54 -1.17 -2.40
N PRO A 75 10.66 -0.63 -3.26
CA PRO A 75 10.99 0.58 -4.01
C PRO A 75 11.11 1.79 -3.08
N LEU A 76 10.24 1.92 -2.08
CA LEU A 76 10.21 3.08 -1.16
C LEU A 76 11.49 3.23 -0.34
N ARG A 77 12.17 2.12 -0.04
CA ARG A 77 13.47 2.09 0.67
C ARG A 77 14.65 2.56 -0.19
N ASN A 78 14.51 2.52 -1.52
CA ASN A 78 15.59 2.80 -2.46
C ASN A 78 15.37 4.06 -3.31
N LEU A 79 14.16 4.62 -3.28
CA LEU A 79 13.83 5.89 -3.90
C LEU A 79 14.27 7.05 -3.01
N ALA A 80 14.74 8.14 -3.64
CA ALA A 80 15.18 9.35 -2.96
C ALA A 80 14.15 10.49 -3.04
N GLU A 81 13.13 10.32 -3.87
CA GLU A 81 12.08 11.29 -4.13
C GLU A 81 11.11 11.42 -2.96
N ASP A 82 10.67 12.64 -2.65
CA ASP A 82 9.70 12.88 -1.57
C ASP A 82 8.29 12.37 -1.93
N GLU A 83 7.96 12.33 -3.23
CA GLU A 83 6.65 11.92 -3.73
C GLU A 83 6.74 10.68 -4.61
N VAL A 84 5.81 9.75 -4.39
CA VAL A 84 5.58 8.58 -5.25
C VAL A 84 4.13 8.55 -5.73
N PHE A 85 3.92 7.96 -6.90
CA PHE A 85 2.60 7.74 -7.50
C PHE A 85 2.26 6.26 -7.48
N LEU A 86 1.15 5.91 -6.84
CA LEU A 86 0.58 4.57 -6.88
C LEU A 86 -0.55 4.54 -7.93
N ASP A 87 -0.27 3.94 -9.08
CA ASP A 87 -1.23 3.69 -10.16
C ASP A 87 -1.93 2.34 -9.91
N LEU A 88 -3.26 2.35 -9.84
CA LEU A 88 -4.10 1.16 -9.60
C LEU A 88 -5.24 1.10 -10.63
N ILE A 89 -5.72 -0.10 -10.95
CA ILE A 89 -6.86 -0.28 -11.87
C ILE A 89 -8.06 -0.79 -11.09
N ASP A 90 -7.93 -1.96 -10.48
CA ASP A 90 -8.90 -2.65 -9.64
C ASP A 90 -8.18 -3.54 -8.61
N GLU A 91 -8.94 -4.25 -7.78
CA GLU A 91 -8.44 -5.13 -6.72
C GLU A 91 -7.64 -6.36 -7.17
N MET A 92 -7.70 -6.71 -8.47
CA MET A 92 -7.07 -7.91 -9.04
C MET A 92 -5.97 -7.58 -10.06
N SER A 93 -5.88 -6.33 -10.49
CA SER A 93 -4.91 -5.86 -11.45
C SER A 93 -3.58 -5.49 -10.80
N PRO A 94 -2.46 -5.60 -11.53
CA PRO A 94 -1.17 -5.13 -11.05
C PRO A 94 -1.21 -3.65 -10.65
N GLY A 95 -0.61 -3.34 -9.50
CA GLY A 95 -0.32 -1.98 -9.09
C GLY A 95 1.02 -1.52 -9.65
N VAL A 96 1.19 -0.22 -9.84
CA VAL A 96 2.45 0.34 -10.33
C VAL A 96 2.87 1.53 -9.46
N ILE A 97 4.08 1.46 -8.91
CA ILE A 97 4.74 2.60 -8.26
C ILE A 97 5.58 3.33 -9.31
N LYS A 98 5.42 4.65 -9.37
CA LYS A 98 6.18 5.56 -10.21
C LYS A 98 6.65 6.75 -9.41
N ILE A 99 7.58 7.49 -9.99
CA ILE A 99 8.04 8.81 -9.54
C ILE A 99 8.02 9.77 -10.73
N GLN A 100 8.44 11.01 -10.52
CA GLN A 100 8.51 12.01 -11.59
C GLN A 100 9.56 11.69 -12.65
N SER A 101 10.62 10.98 -12.29
CA SER A 101 11.65 10.53 -13.21
C SER A 101 11.30 9.17 -13.85
N PRO A 102 12.02 8.72 -14.89
CA PRO A 102 11.76 7.45 -15.58
C PRO A 102 12.04 6.23 -14.68
N PHE A 103 11.07 5.86 -13.86
CA PHE A 103 11.08 4.69 -13.00
C PHE A 103 9.69 4.05 -12.95
N LEU A 104 9.67 2.72 -12.98
CA LEU A 104 8.45 1.94 -12.94
C LEU A 104 8.69 0.66 -12.15
N TYR A 105 7.88 0.45 -11.12
CA TYR A 105 7.91 -0.75 -10.29
C TYR A 105 6.53 -1.40 -10.26
N VAL A 106 6.43 -2.68 -10.62
CA VAL A 106 5.16 -3.41 -10.72
C VAL A 106 4.94 -4.28 -9.48
N LEU A 107 3.74 -4.23 -8.93
CA LEU A 107 3.28 -4.99 -7.77
C LEU A 107 2.13 -5.92 -8.19
N MET A 108 2.23 -7.19 -7.84
CA MET A 108 1.13 -8.13 -8.04
C MET A 108 0.23 -8.14 -6.79
N PRO A 109 -1.10 -8.00 -6.94
CA PRO A 109 -1.99 -8.09 -5.82
C PRO A 109 -2.06 -9.52 -5.28
N MET A 110 -2.29 -9.62 -3.98
CA MET A 110 -2.58 -10.87 -3.30
C MET A 110 -4.09 -11.03 -3.17
N ARG A 111 -4.57 -12.26 -3.36
CA ARG A 111 -5.96 -12.59 -3.06
C ARG A 111 -6.17 -12.57 -1.56
N ILE A 112 -7.12 -11.75 -1.11
CA ILE A 112 -7.63 -11.81 0.26
C ILE A 112 -8.79 -12.80 0.22
N SER A 113 -8.61 -13.98 0.79
CA SER A 113 -9.73 -14.86 1.09
C SER A 113 -10.48 -14.28 2.28
N SER A 114 -11.71 -13.82 2.04
CA SER A 114 -12.68 -13.49 3.10
C SER A 114 -13.12 -14.73 3.86
#